data_AF-A0A3D2L9I8-F1
#
_entry.id   AF-A0A3D2L9I8-F1
#
_cell.length_a   1.000
_cell.length_b   1.000
_cell.length_c   1.000
_cell.angle_alpha   90.00
_cell.angle_beta   90.00
_cell.angle_gamma   90.00
#
_symmetry.space_group_name_H-M   'P 1'
#
loop_
_entity.id
_entity.type
_entity.pdbx_description
1 polymer ?
#
loop_
_entity_poly.entity_id
_entity_poly.type
_entity_poly.pdbx_seq_one_letter_code
_entity_poly.pdbx_strand_id
1 'polypeptide(L)'
;PIAGSLESLITEDGEQTVPFAMRPDADGLAISYLLFESRAQQVGVRIATGGLGPRQELEAESGDIMRLGRVFGKRRLGGWCDVYVPAKAGQLIWPGQTLIGGETVLGRLESDRDEGSFETMSGEAGELPLGVTEDESVEEDDYPEPDEADTPDDPAVMLARLKEATKNKPED
;
A
#
# COMPACT_ATOMS: atom_id res chain seq x y z
N PRO A 1 3.99 -2.33 -9.22
CA PRO A 1 4.21 -2.49 -7.75
C PRO A 1 5.58 -1.97 -7.31
N ILE A 2 6.62 -2.20 -8.11
CA ILE A 2 7.99 -1.75 -7.86
C ILE A 2 8.55 -1.04 -9.09
N ALA A 3 9.63 -0.26 -8.93
CA ALA A 3 10.43 0.21 -10.06
C ALA A 3 11.47 -0.86 -10.41
N GLY A 4 11.66 -1.15 -11.70
CA GLY A 4 12.52 -2.25 -12.13
C GLY A 4 12.28 -2.66 -13.58
N SER A 5 12.63 -3.90 -13.91
CA SER A 5 12.34 -4.51 -15.22
C SER A 5 11.15 -5.47 -15.11
N LEU A 6 10.35 -5.57 -16.17
CA LEU A 6 9.36 -6.65 -16.31
C LEU A 6 10.06 -7.85 -16.93
N GLU A 7 10.45 -8.83 -16.10
CA GLU A 7 11.25 -9.97 -16.53
C GLU A 7 10.43 -10.97 -17.36
N SER A 8 9.20 -11.25 -16.92
CA SER A 8 8.30 -12.21 -17.57
C SER A 8 6.87 -11.71 -17.57
N LEU A 9 6.19 -11.95 -18.68
CA LEU A 9 4.76 -11.76 -18.83
C LEU A 9 4.15 -13.00 -19.49
N ILE A 10 3.25 -13.68 -18.79
CA ILE A 10 2.53 -14.86 -19.27
C ILE A 10 1.04 -14.57 -19.18
N THR A 11 0.31 -14.79 -20.28
CA THR A 11 -1.15 -14.61 -20.33
C THR A 11 -1.82 -15.91 -20.73
N GLU A 12 -2.85 -16.26 -19.99
CA GLU A 12 -3.71 -17.42 -20.21
C GLU A 12 -5.12 -16.93 -20.55
N ASP A 13 -5.62 -17.37 -21.70
CA ASP A 13 -6.98 -17.06 -22.12
C ASP A 13 -7.98 -17.82 -21.24
N GLY A 14 -9.06 -17.13 -20.85
CA GLY A 14 -10.14 -17.73 -20.07
C GLY A 14 -11.23 -18.37 -20.93
N GLU A 15 -12.08 -19.16 -20.29
CA GLU A 15 -13.24 -19.76 -20.92
C GLU A 15 -14.36 -18.73 -21.12
N GLN A 16 -14.93 -18.66 -22.33
CA GLN A 16 -16.00 -17.72 -22.64
C GLN A 16 -17.29 -17.97 -21.85
N THR A 17 -17.44 -19.16 -21.29
CA THR A 17 -18.55 -19.55 -20.40
C THR A 17 -18.46 -18.90 -19.02
N VAL A 18 -17.31 -18.32 -18.65
CA VAL A 18 -17.07 -17.73 -17.32
C VAL A 18 -17.23 -16.20 -17.38
N PRO A 19 -18.41 -15.66 -17.04
CA PRO A 19 -18.68 -14.23 -17.16
C PRO A 19 -17.99 -13.37 -16.11
N PHE A 20 -17.64 -13.91 -14.94
CA PHE A 20 -17.06 -13.14 -13.85
C PHE A 20 -16.23 -14.06 -12.93
N ALA A 21 -15.22 -13.48 -12.26
CA ALA A 21 -14.35 -14.21 -11.36
C ALA A 21 -14.92 -14.20 -9.93
N MET A 22 -15.81 -15.14 -9.60
CA MET A 22 -16.39 -15.23 -8.25
C MET A 22 -15.36 -15.59 -7.17
N ARG A 23 -14.31 -16.30 -7.56
CA ARG A 23 -13.23 -16.75 -6.69
C ARG A 23 -11.88 -16.50 -7.39
N PRO A 24 -10.78 -16.31 -6.64
CA PRO A 24 -9.45 -16.09 -7.22
C PRO A 24 -8.91 -17.32 -7.95
N ASP A 25 -9.36 -18.51 -7.56
CA ASP A 25 -8.91 -19.83 -7.96
C ASP A 25 -9.95 -20.60 -8.79
N ALA A 26 -10.98 -19.91 -9.32
CA ALA A 26 -11.98 -20.57 -10.15
C ALA A 26 -11.37 -21.06 -11.48
N ASP A 27 -11.95 -22.13 -12.03
CA ASP A 27 -11.59 -22.63 -13.35
C ASP A 27 -12.09 -21.69 -14.46
N GLY A 28 -11.42 -21.72 -15.61
CA GLY A 28 -11.80 -20.96 -16.81
C GLY A 28 -11.63 -19.43 -16.71
N LEU A 29 -10.85 -18.95 -15.73
CA LEU A 29 -10.48 -17.54 -15.63
C LEU A 29 -9.45 -17.15 -16.69
N ALA A 30 -9.52 -15.90 -17.16
CA ALA A 30 -8.43 -15.29 -17.92
C ALA A 30 -7.42 -14.72 -16.94
N ILE A 31 -6.17 -15.16 -17.04
CA ILE A 31 -5.11 -14.89 -16.05
C ILE A 31 -3.90 -14.27 -16.73
N SER A 32 -3.28 -13.30 -16.08
CA SER A 32 -1.97 -12.78 -16.48
C SER A 32 -1.02 -12.80 -15.29
N TYR A 33 0.16 -13.35 -15.50
CA TYR A 33 1.26 -13.39 -14.55
C TYR A 33 2.35 -12.44 -15.01
N LEU A 34 2.74 -11.53 -14.11
CA LEU A 34 3.78 -10.54 -14.33
C LEU A 34 4.87 -10.73 -13.28
N LEU A 35 6.12 -10.85 -13.70
CA LEU A 35 7.27 -10.92 -12.81
C LEU A 35 8.12 -9.67 -12.95
N PHE A 36 8.18 -8.87 -11.90
CA PHE A 36 9.02 -7.67 -11.84
C PHE A 36 10.31 -7.99 -11.09
N GLU A 37 11.44 -7.56 -11.64
CA GLU A 37 12.75 -7.66 -11.01
C GLU A 37 13.29 -6.26 -10.68
N SER A 38 13.86 -6.11 -9.49
CA SER A 38 14.57 -4.91 -9.09
C SER A 38 15.65 -5.25 -8.09
N ARG A 39 16.92 -4.93 -8.40
CA ARG A 39 18.07 -5.13 -7.50
C ARG A 39 18.13 -6.57 -6.95
N ALA A 40 17.97 -7.56 -7.82
CA ALA A 40 17.94 -8.99 -7.48
C ALA A 40 16.76 -9.43 -6.59
N GLN A 41 15.79 -8.56 -6.34
CA GLN A 41 14.52 -8.91 -5.69
C GLN A 41 13.44 -9.06 -6.76
N GLN A 42 12.59 -10.07 -6.60
CA GLN A 42 11.49 -10.36 -7.51
C GLN A 42 10.14 -10.14 -6.83
N VAL A 43 9.22 -9.48 -7.53
CA VAL A 43 7.83 -9.31 -7.11
C VAL A 43 6.91 -9.81 -8.22
N GLY A 44 6.06 -10.77 -7.88
CA GLY A 44 5.06 -11.32 -8.79
C GLY A 44 3.73 -10.58 -8.66
N VAL A 45 3.03 -10.41 -9.78
CA VAL A 45 1.63 -9.98 -9.79
C VAL A 45 0.85 -10.96 -10.65
N ARG A 46 -0.23 -11.49 -10.09
CA ARG A 46 -1.23 -12.28 -10.83
C ARG A 46 -2.51 -11.49 -10.91
N ILE A 47 -3.06 -11.37 -12.10
CA ILE A 47 -4.36 -10.76 -12.34
C ILE A 47 -5.28 -11.83 -12.89
N ALA A 48 -6.43 -12.05 -12.25
CA ALA A 48 -7.44 -12.97 -12.73
C ALA A 48 -8.78 -12.25 -12.99
N THR A 49 -9.41 -12.56 -14.12
CA THR A 49 -10.71 -12.05 -14.55
C THR A 49 -11.58 -13.19 -15.08
N GLY A 50 -12.88 -12.95 -15.29
CA GLY A 50 -13.70 -13.93 -16.02
C GLY A 50 -13.25 -14.06 -17.48
N GLY A 51 -13.38 -15.24 -18.07
CA GLY A 51 -12.96 -15.53 -19.44
C GLY A 51 -13.87 -15.03 -20.57
N LEU A 52 -15.08 -14.54 -20.27
CA LEU A 52 -15.97 -13.94 -21.29
C LEU A 52 -15.41 -12.62 -21.86
N GLY A 53 -14.72 -12.74 -22.99
CA GLY A 53 -14.20 -11.62 -23.78
C GLY A 53 -12.92 -10.99 -23.22
N PRO A 54 -12.30 -10.05 -23.96
CA PRO A 54 -11.06 -9.41 -23.54
C PRO A 54 -11.33 -8.46 -22.35
N ARG A 55 -10.85 -8.85 -21.17
CA ARG A 55 -11.00 -8.09 -19.91
C ARG A 55 -9.69 -7.55 -19.35
N GLN A 56 -8.58 -8.03 -19.86
CA GLN A 56 -7.24 -7.61 -19.50
C GLN A 56 -6.61 -7.00 -20.75
N GLU A 57 -6.18 -5.74 -20.61
CA GLU A 57 -5.49 -5.00 -21.66
C GLU A 57 -4.15 -4.61 -21.06
N LEU A 58 -3.11 -5.38 -21.40
CA LEU A 58 -1.76 -5.15 -20.91
C LEU A 58 -1.02 -4.24 -21.89
N GLU A 59 -0.46 -3.16 -21.38
CA GLU A 59 0.31 -2.18 -22.18
C GLU A 59 1.82 -2.46 -22.08
N ALA A 60 2.22 -3.29 -21.12
CA ALA A 60 3.60 -3.65 -20.85
C ALA A 60 4.04 -4.90 -21.62
N GLU A 61 5.31 -4.92 -22.03
CA GLU A 61 5.93 -6.08 -22.64
C GLU A 61 7.11 -6.61 -21.81
N SER A 62 7.43 -7.90 -21.96
CA SER A 62 8.60 -8.49 -21.32
C SER A 62 9.87 -7.75 -21.77
N GLY A 63 10.71 -7.36 -20.81
CA GLY A 63 11.90 -6.54 -21.02
C GLY A 63 11.69 -5.05 -20.79
N ASP A 64 10.45 -4.58 -20.60
CA ASP A 64 10.18 -3.17 -20.34
C ASP A 64 10.75 -2.70 -18.99
N ILE A 65 11.29 -1.48 -19.00
CA ILE A 65 11.69 -0.78 -17.78
C ILE A 65 10.52 0.02 -17.22
N MET A 66 10.15 -0.29 -15.98
CA MET A 66 9.01 0.26 -15.26
C MET A 66 9.47 1.23 -14.17
N ARG A 67 8.90 2.43 -14.18
CA ARG A 67 9.01 3.37 -13.06
C ARG A 67 7.97 3.02 -12.00
N LEU A 68 8.24 3.40 -10.75
CA LEU A 68 7.26 3.27 -9.68
C LEU A 68 5.97 4.02 -10.07
N GLY A 69 4.82 3.37 -9.89
CA GLY A 69 3.52 3.94 -10.25
C GLY A 69 3.19 3.94 -11.75
N ARG A 70 4.10 3.49 -12.64
CA ARG A 70 3.77 3.31 -14.06
C ARG A 70 2.67 2.27 -14.20
N VAL A 71 1.64 2.62 -14.97
CA VAL A 71 0.56 1.70 -15.35
C VAL A 71 1.13 0.67 -16.33
N PHE A 72 0.89 -0.61 -16.06
CA PHE A 72 1.32 -1.74 -16.92
C PHE A 72 0.15 -2.41 -17.65
N GLY A 73 -1.09 -2.00 -17.33
CA GLY A 73 -2.28 -2.52 -17.97
C GLY A 73 -3.56 -2.09 -17.27
N LYS A 74 -4.69 -2.45 -17.87
CA LYS A 74 -6.03 -2.14 -17.41
C LYS A 74 -6.87 -3.42 -17.34
N ARG A 75 -7.68 -3.51 -16.30
CA ARG A 75 -8.64 -4.60 -16.09
C ARG A 75 -10.06 -4.06 -16.11
N ARG A 76 -10.97 -4.77 -16.77
CA ARG A 76 -12.40 -4.43 -16.85
C ARG A 76 -13.24 -5.45 -16.09
N LEU A 77 -14.38 -5.02 -15.56
CA LEU A 77 -15.40 -5.87 -14.90
C LEU A 77 -14.89 -6.60 -13.64
N GLY A 78 -13.99 -5.96 -12.89
CA GLY A 78 -13.48 -6.48 -11.62
C GLY A 78 -12.54 -7.67 -11.80
N GLY A 79 -12.34 -8.44 -10.72
CA GLY A 79 -11.45 -9.60 -10.68
C GLY A 79 -10.50 -9.58 -9.49
N TRP A 80 -9.58 -10.53 -9.47
CA TRP A 80 -8.61 -10.74 -8.40
C TRP A 80 -7.22 -10.26 -8.80
N CYS A 81 -6.48 -9.71 -7.85
CA CYS A 81 -5.11 -9.24 -8.03
C CYS A 81 -4.30 -9.75 -6.85
N ASP A 82 -3.43 -10.72 -7.11
CA ASP A 82 -2.57 -11.31 -6.10
C ASP A 82 -1.18 -10.73 -6.29
N VAL A 83 -0.56 -10.27 -5.20
CA VAL A 83 0.80 -9.72 -5.22
C VAL A 83 1.68 -10.65 -4.38
N TYR A 84 2.71 -11.20 -5.02
CA TYR A 84 3.70 -12.07 -4.40
C TYR A 84 4.94 -11.25 -4.09
N VAL A 85 5.27 -11.14 -2.81
CA VAL A 85 6.46 -10.45 -2.33
C VAL A 85 7.47 -11.45 -1.74
N PRO A 86 8.78 -11.17 -1.76
CA PRO A 86 9.77 -12.01 -1.11
C PRO A 86 9.44 -12.23 0.37
N ALA A 87 9.66 -13.45 0.88
CA ALA A 87 9.38 -13.78 2.28
C ALA A 87 10.17 -12.95 3.30
N LYS A 88 11.32 -12.41 2.88
CA LYS A 88 12.16 -11.53 3.71
C LYS A 88 11.77 -10.06 3.62
N ALA A 89 10.83 -9.69 2.76
CA ALA A 89 10.35 -8.31 2.69
C ALA A 89 9.65 -7.94 3.99
N GLY A 90 10.02 -6.82 4.60
CA GLY A 90 9.36 -6.32 5.81
C GLY A 90 7.92 -5.95 5.49
N GLN A 91 6.95 -6.79 5.87
CA GLN A 91 5.52 -6.60 5.62
C GLN A 91 4.98 -5.42 6.42
N LEU A 92 4.20 -4.54 5.78
CA LEU A 92 3.58 -3.35 6.39
C LEU A 92 2.05 -3.38 6.33
N ILE A 93 1.48 -4.50 5.87
CA ILE A 93 0.04 -4.69 5.71
C ILE A 93 -0.47 -5.79 6.61
N TRP A 94 -1.77 -5.76 6.91
CA TRP A 94 -2.45 -6.78 7.72
C TRP A 94 -3.71 -7.33 7.02
N PRO A 95 -4.17 -8.54 7.40
CA PRO A 95 -5.40 -9.10 6.87
C PRO A 95 -6.62 -8.19 7.08
N GLY A 96 -7.45 -8.06 6.05
CA GLY A 96 -8.65 -7.21 6.09
C GLY A 96 -8.39 -5.72 5.83
N GLN A 97 -7.13 -5.29 5.70
CA GLN A 97 -6.80 -3.93 5.29
C GLN A 97 -7.25 -3.67 3.85
N THR A 98 -7.92 -2.53 3.64
CA THR A 98 -8.21 -2.03 2.30
C THR A 98 -6.93 -1.48 1.67
N LEU A 99 -6.55 -2.04 0.52
CA LEU A 99 -5.41 -1.57 -0.26
C LEU A 99 -5.85 -0.56 -1.33
N ILE A 100 -5.14 0.56 -1.43
CA ILE A 100 -5.32 1.56 -2.47
C ILE A 100 -4.11 1.49 -3.40
N GLY A 101 -4.35 1.19 -4.68
CA GLY A 101 -3.29 1.05 -5.68
C GLY A 101 -2.49 2.34 -5.84
N GLY A 102 -1.17 2.25 -5.71
CA GLY A 102 -0.26 3.39 -5.82
C GLY A 102 -0.06 4.20 -4.54
N GLU A 103 -0.90 3.99 -3.52
CA GLU A 103 -0.82 4.69 -2.23
C GLU A 103 -0.38 3.75 -1.11
N THR A 104 -0.96 2.55 -1.03
CA THR A 104 -0.64 1.60 0.03
C THR A 104 0.69 0.91 -0.24
N VAL A 105 1.62 1.05 0.71
CA VAL A 105 2.92 0.35 0.70
C VAL A 105 2.74 -1.03 1.34
N LEU A 106 2.97 -2.10 0.56
CA LEU A 106 2.79 -3.49 1.04
C LEU A 106 3.92 -3.93 1.99
N GLY A 107 5.12 -3.41 1.76
CA GLY A 107 6.31 -3.75 2.52
C GLY A 107 7.56 -3.10 1.96
N ARG A 108 8.70 -3.36 2.60
CA ARG A 108 10.03 -2.90 2.13
C ARG A 108 10.81 -4.11 1.63
N LEU A 109 11.30 -4.00 0.39
CA LEU A 109 12.24 -4.97 -0.16
C LEU A 109 13.60 -4.76 0.48
N GLU A 110 14.31 -5.85 0.79
CA GLU A 110 15.70 -5.77 1.25
C GLU A 110 16.52 -5.02 0.19
N SER A 111 17.26 -4.01 0.64
CA SER A 111 18.30 -3.39 -0.16
C SER A 111 19.64 -3.90 0.34
N ASP A 112 20.65 -4.06 -0.53
CA ASP A 112 22.04 -4.39 -0.14
C ASP A 112 22.65 -3.44 0.92
N ARG A 113 21.92 -2.39 1.32
CA ARG A 113 22.30 -1.43 2.37
C ARG A 113 21.67 -1.72 3.74
N ASP A 114 20.75 -2.67 3.84
CA ASP A 114 19.95 -2.94 5.05
C ASP A 114 20.39 -4.19 5.82
N GLU A 115 21.64 -4.67 5.67
CA GLU A 115 22.19 -5.86 6.35
C GLU A 115 22.25 -5.78 7.90
N GLY A 116 21.48 -4.91 8.56
CA GLY A 116 21.55 -4.74 10.02
C GLY A 116 20.28 -4.40 10.79
N SER A 117 19.06 -4.41 10.21
CA SER A 117 17.89 -3.89 10.95
C SER A 117 16.61 -4.72 10.96
N PHE A 118 16.55 -5.87 10.28
CA PHE A 118 15.34 -6.72 10.28
C PHE A 118 15.53 -7.98 11.13
N GLU A 119 15.58 -7.78 12.45
CA GLU A 119 15.21 -8.86 13.37
C GLU A 119 13.71 -9.17 13.17
N THR A 120 13.45 -10.45 12.94
CA THR A 120 12.16 -11.03 12.58
C THR A 120 11.09 -10.70 13.62
N MET A 121 10.17 -9.78 13.32
CA MET A 121 8.90 -9.71 14.04
C MET A 121 7.97 -10.82 13.54
N SER A 122 8.22 -12.05 13.97
CA SER A 122 7.19 -13.08 14.03
C SER A 122 6.40 -12.88 15.33
N GLY A 123 5.65 -11.80 15.42
CA GLY A 123 4.70 -11.57 16.51
C GLY A 123 3.34 -12.14 16.10
N GLU A 124 2.84 -13.14 16.82
CA GLU A 124 1.41 -13.47 16.79
C GLU A 124 0.60 -12.20 17.08
N ALA A 125 -0.54 -12.07 16.39
CA ALA A 125 -1.41 -10.90 16.51
C ALA A 125 -1.90 -10.74 17.96
N GLY A 126 -1.32 -9.81 18.71
CA GLY A 126 -1.77 -9.53 20.08
C GLY A 126 -0.90 -8.61 20.93
N GLU A 127 0.40 -8.48 20.69
CA GLU A 127 1.26 -7.68 21.58
C GLU A 127 1.82 -6.44 20.87
N LEU A 128 1.44 -5.27 21.40
CA LEU A 128 2.09 -4.01 21.10
C LEU A 128 3.54 -4.07 21.61
N PRO A 129 4.53 -3.58 20.86
CA PRO A 129 5.90 -3.55 21.35
C PRO A 129 6.00 -2.59 22.54
N LEU A 130 6.14 -3.14 23.75
CA LEU A 130 6.60 -2.40 24.92
C LEU A 130 8.07 -2.05 24.70
N GLY A 131 8.28 -0.88 24.12
CA GLY A 131 9.59 -0.27 23.89
C GLY A 131 9.53 1.21 24.20
N VAL A 132 9.18 1.58 25.43
CA VAL A 132 9.45 2.90 25.97
C VAL A 132 10.15 2.70 27.32
N THR A 133 11.39 3.13 27.34
CA THR A 133 12.29 3.22 28.49
C THR A 133 11.62 3.95 29.66
N GLU A 134 11.81 3.41 30.86
CA GLU A 134 11.51 4.07 32.13
C GLU A 134 12.22 5.44 32.19
N ASP A 135 11.44 6.53 32.26
CA ASP A 135 11.45 7.59 33.29
C ASP A 135 10.86 8.90 32.71
N GLU A 136 9.58 9.12 32.95
CA GLU A 136 8.98 10.38 33.42
C GLU A 136 7.48 10.12 33.55
N SER A 137 7.00 10.01 34.80
CA SER A 137 5.59 9.95 35.12
C SER A 137 4.93 11.26 34.69
N VAL A 138 4.30 11.28 33.53
CA VAL A 138 3.36 12.35 33.17
C VAL A 138 2.12 12.12 34.05
N GLU A 139 1.96 12.96 35.08
CA GLU A 139 0.76 12.96 35.92
C GLU A 139 -0.46 13.22 35.03
N GLU A 140 -1.53 12.44 35.23
CA GLU A 140 -2.77 12.41 34.43
C GLU A 140 -3.62 13.70 34.59
N ASP A 141 -3.12 14.71 35.32
CA ASP A 141 -3.84 15.93 35.71
C ASP A 141 -3.46 17.17 34.88
N ASP A 142 -2.53 17.09 33.92
CA ASP A 142 -2.05 18.28 33.17
C ASP A 142 -2.83 18.55 31.86
N TYR A 143 -3.97 17.87 31.66
CA TYR A 143 -4.88 18.16 30.55
C TYR A 143 -6.08 18.98 31.07
N PRO A 144 -6.16 20.29 30.77
CA PRO A 144 -7.26 21.11 31.28
C PRO A 144 -8.60 20.62 30.72
N GLU A 145 -9.61 20.54 31.59
CA GLU A 145 -10.97 20.21 31.22
C GLU A 145 -11.53 21.26 30.22
N PRO A 146 -12.40 20.87 29.27
CA PRO A 146 -12.80 21.71 28.13
C PRO A 146 -13.51 23.03 28.51
N ASP A 147 -13.94 23.18 29.76
CA ASP A 147 -14.56 24.35 30.36
C ASP A 147 -13.55 25.34 31.00
N GLU A 148 -12.29 24.95 31.16
CA GLU A 148 -11.18 25.83 31.58
C GLU A 148 -10.40 26.42 30.40
N ALA A 149 -10.66 25.96 29.18
CA ALA A 149 -10.08 26.55 27.98
C ALA A 149 -10.72 27.94 27.74
N ASP A 150 -9.93 29.01 27.90
CA ASP A 150 -10.32 30.39 27.53
C ASP A 150 -10.38 30.54 26.00
N THR A 151 -11.32 29.82 25.39
CA THR A 151 -11.71 29.98 23.99
C THR A 151 -12.78 31.06 23.91
N PRO A 152 -12.54 32.18 23.22
CA PRO A 152 -13.57 33.20 23.02
C PRO A 152 -14.79 32.60 22.31
N ASP A 153 -15.97 32.71 22.92
CA ASP A 153 -17.24 32.19 22.38
C ASP A 153 -17.64 32.79 21.01
N ASP A 154 -17.09 33.96 20.66
CA ASP A 154 -17.43 34.63 19.40
C ASP A 154 -16.52 34.17 18.24
N PRO A 155 -17.07 33.48 17.23
CA PRO A 155 -16.32 32.96 16.09
C PRO A 155 -15.62 34.07 15.29
N ALA A 156 -16.09 35.32 15.35
CA ALA A 156 -15.45 36.44 14.67
C ALA A 156 -14.07 36.77 15.27
N VAL A 157 -13.90 36.60 16.58
CA VAL A 157 -12.64 36.88 17.29
C VAL A 157 -11.60 35.80 17.01
N MET A 158 -12.02 34.54 16.94
CA MET A 158 -11.18 33.41 16.54
C MET A 158 -10.62 33.59 15.12
N LEU A 159 -11.47 34.03 14.20
CA LEU A 159 -11.11 34.23 12.79
C LEU A 159 -10.18 35.43 12.61
N ALA A 160 -10.33 36.48 13.42
CA ALA A 160 -9.41 37.61 13.46
C ALA A 160 -8.01 37.21 13.96
N ARG A 161 -7.92 36.43 15.05
CA ARG A 161 -6.64 35.90 15.57
C ARG A 161 -5.93 35.02 14.53
N LEU A 162 -6.66 34.13 13.86
CA LEU A 162 -6.12 33.27 12.80
C LEU A 162 -5.56 34.10 11.63
N LYS A 163 -6.27 35.14 11.20
CA LYS A 163 -5.79 36.04 10.15
C LYS A 163 -4.54 36.80 10.56
N GLU A 164 -4.45 37.25 11.81
CA GLU A 164 -3.27 37.95 12.32
C GLU A 164 -2.05 37.03 12.41
N ALA A 165 -2.24 35.79 12.86
CA ALA A 165 -1.19 34.76 12.90
C ALA A 165 -0.64 34.42 11.51
N THR A 166 -1.48 34.43 10.47
CA THR A 166 -1.02 34.21 9.10
C THR A 166 -0.23 35.39 8.50
N LYS A 167 -0.42 36.61 9.02
CA LYS A 167 0.27 37.80 8.52
C LYS A 167 1.70 37.94 9.06
N ASN A 168 1.99 37.32 10.21
CA ASN A 168 3.30 37.38 10.87
C ASN A 168 4.18 36.15 10.61
N LYS A 169 3.82 35.27 9.65
CA LYS A 169 4.68 34.15 9.30
C LYS A 169 5.81 34.66 8.38
N PRO A 170 7.09 34.60 8.79
CA PRO A 170 8.19 34.88 7.86
C PRO A 170 8.17 33.82 6.75
N GLU A 171 8.34 34.28 5.51
CA GLU A 171 8.51 33.41 4.35
C GLU A 171 9.90 32.76 4.45
N ASP A 172 9.92 31.44 4.66
CA ASP A 172 11.08 30.55 4.41
C ASP A 172 10.80 29.74 3.14
#